data_AF-A0A1F9MVJ7-F1
#
_entry.id   AF-A0A1F9MVJ7-F1
#
_cell.length_a   1.000
_cell.length_b   1.000
_cell.length_c   1.000
_cell.angle_alpha   90.00
_cell.angle_beta   90.00
_cell.angle_gamma   90.00
#
_symmetry.space_group_name_H-M   'P 1'
#
loop_
_entity.id
_entity.type
_entity.pdbx_description
1 polymer ?
#
loop_
_entity_poly.entity_id
_entity_poly.type
_entity_poly.pdbx_seq_one_letter_code
_entity_poly.pdbx_strand_id
1 'polypeptide(L)'
;MGQGVLDAACEWEFGMRKCPWLSLWLWLWLLGTLAAGMLVACDVGDGDPQPGDAANGGDTDDGGGDALNGCAARPESCGVDDHWSTRVTGTVVDEVGSGIDSARLTLCLNGDVCLPSISEADGSFAITVPERNACFQTADMHARLPNSHRTATYCRMDLEGGACPLFAARPFVLFPTTPATTLPPLGNADAVRTVVFADGLEIDLVPSGIYPSGRYEDLAVAKIATDAAGLCFLEGAPVVLALYGFSPEGDVKDTNFPVRIPNGAGLDADTEVDLWVLGALNCTVAGTSVGEGVWMNFATAAVDASGTLIEAEIPCLSWFGYSLR
;
A
#
# COMPACT_ATOMS: atom_id res chain seq x y z
N MET A 1 45.92 -45.73 -20.81
CA MET A 1 44.77 -45.17 -21.53
C MET A 1 43.95 -44.42 -20.50
N GLY A 2 44.20 -43.11 -20.41
CA GLY A 2 43.83 -42.26 -19.28
C GLY A 2 42.57 -41.44 -19.55
N GLN A 3 41.88 -41.17 -18.45
CA GLN A 3 40.79 -40.23 -18.19
C GLN A 3 40.60 -39.11 -19.22
N GLY A 4 39.42 -39.09 -19.84
CA GLY A 4 38.87 -37.90 -20.51
C GLY A 4 37.93 -37.17 -19.56
N VAL A 5 38.33 -35.96 -19.20
CA VAL A 5 37.55 -34.97 -18.44
C VAL A 5 36.48 -34.39 -19.37
N LEU A 6 35.21 -34.44 -18.97
CA LEU A 6 34.15 -33.62 -19.54
C LEU A 6 33.80 -32.55 -18.49
N ASP A 7 34.46 -31.40 -18.62
CA ASP A 7 34.02 -30.15 -18.01
C ASP A 7 32.82 -29.64 -18.81
N ALA A 8 31.63 -29.69 -18.23
CA ALA A 8 30.47 -28.97 -18.72
C ALA A 8 30.33 -27.69 -17.88
N ALA A 9 30.49 -26.55 -18.53
CA ALA A 9 30.37 -25.23 -17.94
C ALA A 9 28.95 -25.00 -17.40
N CYS A 10 28.85 -24.63 -16.12
CA CYS A 10 27.69 -23.93 -15.59
C CYS A 10 27.99 -22.43 -15.64
N GLU A 11 27.30 -21.69 -16.50
CA GLU A 11 27.30 -20.23 -16.42
C GLU A 11 26.47 -19.78 -15.21
N TRP A 12 27.01 -18.81 -14.49
CA TRP A 12 26.38 -18.16 -13.36
C TRP A 12 25.68 -16.90 -13.86
N GLU A 13 24.35 -16.92 -13.87
CA GLU A 13 23.53 -15.71 -13.91
C GLU A 13 22.59 -15.69 -12.69
N PHE A 14 22.63 -14.61 -11.93
CA PHE A 14 21.67 -14.28 -10.86
C PHE A 14 21.34 -15.38 -9.84
N GLY A 15 22.37 -15.99 -9.24
CA GLY A 15 22.25 -16.61 -7.91
C GLY A 15 21.30 -17.81 -7.75
N MET A 16 20.81 -18.43 -8.82
CA MET A 16 19.97 -19.64 -8.73
C MET A 16 20.42 -20.73 -9.71
N ARG A 17 20.63 -21.96 -9.19
CA ARG A 17 20.89 -23.15 -10.00
C ARG A 17 19.59 -23.65 -10.63
N LYS A 18 19.48 -23.62 -11.96
CA LYS A 18 18.44 -24.35 -12.70
C LYS A 18 18.96 -25.72 -13.13
N CYS A 19 18.40 -26.79 -12.57
CA CYS A 19 18.57 -28.18 -13.05
C CYS A 19 17.26 -28.64 -13.72
N PRO A 20 17.26 -29.07 -15.00
CA PRO A 20 16.04 -29.23 -15.78
C PRO A 20 15.27 -30.56 -15.60
N TRP A 21 15.38 -31.25 -14.46
CA TRP A 21 14.86 -32.64 -14.31
C TRP A 21 13.67 -32.84 -13.35
N LEU A 22 12.97 -31.78 -12.92
CA LEU A 22 11.90 -31.88 -11.90
C LEU A 22 10.47 -31.60 -12.39
N SER A 23 10.23 -31.51 -13.69
CA SER A 23 8.93 -31.15 -14.28
C SER A 23 8.00 -32.33 -14.65
N LEU A 24 8.32 -33.58 -14.27
CA LEU A 24 7.54 -34.74 -14.72
C LEU A 24 6.61 -35.41 -13.67
N TRP A 25 6.57 -34.95 -12.42
CA TRP A 25 5.83 -35.64 -11.34
C TRP A 25 4.51 -34.99 -10.90
N LEU A 26 4.16 -33.80 -11.39
CA LEU A 26 2.96 -33.08 -10.92
C LEU A 26 1.67 -33.33 -11.73
N TRP A 27 1.72 -34.06 -12.84
CA TRP A 27 0.56 -34.26 -13.74
C TRP A 27 -0.31 -35.49 -13.44
N LEU A 28 0.05 -36.32 -12.44
CA LEU A 28 -0.63 -37.60 -12.15
C LEU A 28 -1.60 -37.57 -10.95
N TRP A 29 -1.87 -36.41 -10.35
CA TRP A 29 -2.74 -36.28 -9.16
C TRP A 29 -4.11 -35.61 -9.42
N LEU A 30 -4.41 -35.18 -10.66
CA LEU A 30 -5.56 -34.33 -10.98
C LEU A 30 -6.74 -35.03 -11.69
N LEU A 31 -6.79 -36.36 -11.70
CA LEU A 31 -7.83 -37.14 -12.39
C LEU A 31 -8.56 -38.15 -11.48
N GLY A 32 -8.96 -37.73 -10.27
CA GLY A 32 -9.53 -38.68 -9.30
C GLY A 32 -10.49 -38.11 -8.27
N THR A 33 -11.57 -37.41 -8.67
CA THR A 33 -12.78 -37.27 -7.83
C THR A 33 -13.99 -36.81 -8.65
N LEU A 34 -14.77 -37.78 -9.12
CA LEU A 34 -16.10 -37.60 -9.71
C LEU A 34 -17.00 -38.70 -9.12
N ALA A 35 -17.88 -38.37 -8.17
CA ALA A 35 -19.17 -39.01 -7.90
C ALA A 35 -19.76 -38.63 -6.52
N ALA A 36 -21.09 -38.51 -6.49
CA ALA A 36 -22.03 -38.27 -5.36
C ALA A 36 -22.12 -36.81 -4.88
N GLY A 37 -23.23 -36.08 -4.96
CA GLY A 37 -24.65 -36.43 -5.13
C GLY A 37 -25.36 -36.44 -3.78
N MET A 38 -26.12 -35.38 -3.44
CA MET A 38 -27.43 -35.46 -2.77
C MET A 38 -28.01 -34.07 -2.46
N LEU A 39 -29.28 -33.91 -2.85
CA LEU A 39 -30.21 -32.89 -2.38
C LEU A 39 -30.56 -33.15 -0.90
N VAL A 40 -30.59 -32.10 -0.08
CA VAL A 40 -31.34 -32.10 1.18
C VAL A 40 -32.17 -30.83 1.26
N ALA A 41 -33.46 -31.05 1.50
CA ALA A 41 -34.53 -30.08 1.58
C ALA A 41 -34.48 -29.26 2.87
N CYS A 42 -35.07 -28.08 2.80
CA CYS A 42 -35.39 -27.20 3.92
C CYS A 42 -36.30 -27.92 4.92
N ASP A 43 -35.94 -27.90 6.20
CA ASP A 43 -36.86 -28.15 7.29
C ASP A 43 -36.94 -26.90 8.17
N VAL A 44 -38.17 -26.45 8.40
CA VAL A 44 -38.54 -25.25 9.16
C VAL A 44 -39.02 -25.75 10.52
N GLY A 45 -38.17 -25.59 11.53
CA GLY A 45 -38.50 -25.90 12.91
C GLY A 45 -38.78 -24.63 13.71
N ASP A 46 -40.06 -24.35 13.94
CA ASP A 46 -40.55 -23.40 14.95
C ASP A 46 -40.24 -23.94 16.36
N GLY A 47 -39.54 -23.13 17.15
CA GLY A 47 -39.23 -23.41 18.56
C GLY A 47 -39.28 -22.13 19.38
N ASP A 48 -40.39 -21.93 20.07
CA ASP A 48 -40.66 -20.85 21.02
C ASP A 48 -39.70 -20.90 22.24
N PRO A 49 -39.41 -19.76 22.91
CA PRO A 49 -38.35 -19.65 23.91
C PRO A 49 -38.84 -20.05 25.30
N GLN A 50 -38.00 -20.77 26.05
CA GLN A 50 -38.17 -20.95 27.50
C GLN A 50 -37.14 -20.11 28.29
N PRO A 51 -37.58 -19.29 29.27
CA PRO A 51 -36.69 -18.63 30.21
C PRO A 51 -36.34 -19.60 31.33
N GLY A 52 -35.05 -19.80 31.58
CA GLY A 52 -34.52 -20.63 32.65
C GLY A 52 -33.44 -19.88 33.41
N ASP A 53 -33.83 -19.25 34.52
CA ASP A 53 -32.92 -18.81 35.57
C ASP A 53 -32.25 -20.02 36.23
N ALA A 54 -30.92 -20.04 36.26
CA ALA A 54 -30.17 -20.83 37.25
C ALA A 54 -28.80 -20.21 37.51
N ALA A 55 -28.55 -20.02 38.80
CA ALA A 55 -27.41 -19.35 39.40
C ALA A 55 -26.14 -20.20 39.48
N ASN A 56 -25.08 -19.55 39.97
CA ASN A 56 -23.83 -20.04 40.55
C ASN A 56 -22.66 -20.36 39.62
N GLY A 57 -21.66 -19.47 39.69
CA GLY A 57 -20.40 -19.80 40.37
C GLY A 57 -19.46 -20.72 39.59
N GLY A 58 -18.66 -20.12 38.71
CA GLY A 58 -17.46 -20.74 38.16
C GLY A 58 -16.37 -19.69 38.08
N ASP A 59 -15.23 -19.98 38.70
CA ASP A 59 -13.98 -19.23 38.63
C ASP A 59 -13.75 -18.61 37.25
N THR A 60 -13.74 -17.27 37.19
CA THR A 60 -13.03 -16.58 36.13
C THR A 60 -11.56 -16.63 36.51
N ASP A 61 -10.92 -17.73 36.12
CA ASP A 61 -9.47 -17.84 36.07
C ASP A 61 -8.99 -16.81 35.03
N ASP A 62 -8.78 -15.58 35.49
CA ASP A 62 -8.36 -14.40 34.73
C ASP A 62 -6.88 -14.52 34.27
N GLY A 63 -6.51 -15.69 33.75
CA GLY A 63 -5.18 -16.03 33.21
C GLY A 63 -4.84 -15.32 31.90
N GLY A 64 -5.52 -14.21 31.58
CA GLY A 64 -5.27 -13.37 30.39
C GLY A 64 -4.44 -12.11 30.67
N GLY A 65 -3.80 -12.01 31.83
CA GLY A 65 -3.30 -10.73 32.36
C GLY A 65 -1.88 -10.26 31.97
N ASP A 66 -1.01 -11.08 31.39
CA ASP A 66 0.45 -10.76 31.42
C ASP A 66 1.18 -10.64 30.07
N ALA A 67 0.52 -10.84 28.93
CA ALA A 67 1.20 -10.67 27.64
C ALA A 67 1.51 -9.19 27.29
N LEU A 68 0.89 -8.23 27.99
CA LEU A 68 1.13 -6.79 27.82
C LEU A 68 2.12 -6.22 28.85
N ASN A 69 2.58 -6.99 29.84
CA ASN A 69 3.54 -6.54 30.88
C ASN A 69 5.02 -6.72 30.47
N GLY A 70 5.31 -7.01 29.20
CA GLY A 70 6.67 -7.26 28.67
C GLY A 70 7.47 -6.00 28.31
N CYS A 71 7.03 -4.82 28.72
CA CYS A 71 7.62 -3.55 28.31
C CYS A 71 8.83 -3.25 29.19
N ALA A 72 10.03 -3.28 28.60
CA ALA A 72 11.22 -2.80 29.29
C ALA A 72 11.02 -1.34 29.74
N ALA A 73 11.74 -0.92 30.77
CA ALA A 73 11.71 0.49 31.14
C ALA A 73 12.38 1.34 30.04
N ARG A 74 11.83 2.52 29.76
CA ARG A 74 12.50 3.53 28.91
C ARG A 74 13.89 3.80 29.49
N PRO A 75 14.98 3.62 28.72
CA PRO A 75 16.32 3.85 29.22
C PRO A 75 16.55 5.35 29.45
N GLU A 76 17.34 5.70 30.46
CA GLU A 76 17.72 7.09 30.75
C GLU A 76 18.50 7.76 29.61
N SER A 77 19.07 6.95 28.70
CA SER A 77 19.77 7.44 27.51
C SER A 77 18.84 7.99 26.42
N CYS A 78 17.53 7.76 26.52
CA CYS A 78 16.54 8.30 25.59
C CYS A 78 16.36 9.80 25.85
N GLY A 79 16.55 10.66 24.85
CA GLY A 79 16.35 12.10 25.01
C GLY A 79 14.92 12.40 25.46
N VAL A 80 14.70 13.50 26.19
CA VAL A 80 13.36 13.83 26.75
C VAL A 80 12.28 13.92 25.67
N ASP A 81 12.65 14.42 24.50
CA ASP A 81 11.78 14.60 23.33
C ASP A 81 11.64 13.32 22.48
N ASP A 82 12.36 12.25 22.81
CA ASP A 82 12.28 10.98 22.07
C ASP A 82 11.12 10.13 22.59
N HIS A 83 10.45 9.45 21.65
CA HIS A 83 9.56 8.34 21.95
C HIS A 83 10.38 7.08 22.16
N TRP A 84 9.89 6.19 23.03
CA TRP A 84 10.52 4.91 23.28
C TRP A 84 9.55 3.75 23.01
N SER A 85 9.93 2.85 22.10
CA SER A 85 9.21 1.60 21.86
C SER A 85 10.12 0.52 21.29
N THR A 86 10.00 -0.71 21.80
CA THR A 86 10.69 -1.89 21.26
C THR A 86 9.81 -2.72 20.34
N ARG A 87 8.54 -2.34 20.19
CA ARG A 87 7.57 -3.06 19.36
C ARG A 87 6.52 -2.13 18.79
N VAL A 88 6.26 -2.24 17.49
CA VAL A 88 5.15 -1.56 16.83
C VAL A 88 4.17 -2.60 16.30
N THR A 89 2.87 -2.40 16.51
CA THR A 89 1.81 -3.31 16.07
C THR A 89 0.66 -2.56 15.43
N GLY A 90 -0.05 -3.20 14.51
CA GLY A 90 -1.22 -2.63 13.87
C GLY A 90 -1.87 -3.64 12.94
N THR A 91 -2.72 -3.15 12.04
CA THR A 91 -3.38 -3.94 11.01
C THR A 91 -3.27 -3.28 9.64
N VAL A 92 -3.22 -4.11 8.59
CA VAL A 92 -3.38 -3.71 7.19
C VAL A 92 -4.68 -4.33 6.69
N VAL A 93 -5.56 -3.51 6.13
CA VAL A 93 -6.90 -3.90 5.72
C VAL A 93 -7.23 -3.38 4.33
N ASP A 94 -8.29 -3.93 3.74
CA ASP A 94 -8.93 -3.37 2.55
C ASP A 94 -9.94 -2.27 2.92
N GLU A 95 -10.60 -1.70 1.91
CA GLU A 95 -11.56 -0.61 2.06
C GLU A 95 -12.81 -0.97 2.87
N VAL A 96 -13.10 -2.26 3.07
CA VAL A 96 -14.21 -2.73 3.92
C VAL A 96 -13.75 -3.18 5.31
N GLY A 97 -12.46 -3.07 5.60
CA GLY A 97 -11.86 -3.42 6.89
C GLY A 97 -11.45 -4.88 7.02
N SER A 98 -11.45 -5.67 5.94
CA SER A 98 -10.94 -7.05 5.97
C SER A 98 -9.43 -7.06 5.99
N GLY A 99 -8.84 -7.91 6.83
CA GLY A 99 -7.39 -8.08 6.90
C GLY A 99 -6.77 -8.51 5.57
N ILE A 100 -5.62 -7.94 5.24
CA ILE A 100 -4.84 -8.31 4.05
C ILE A 100 -3.64 -9.15 4.46
N ASP A 101 -3.62 -10.41 4.03
CA ASP A 101 -2.47 -11.31 4.17
C ASP A 101 -1.27 -10.84 3.34
N SER A 102 -0.07 -11.04 3.88
CA SER A 102 1.19 -10.92 3.15
C SER A 102 1.49 -9.52 2.58
N ALA A 103 0.82 -8.48 3.10
CA ALA A 103 1.20 -7.10 2.83
C ALA A 103 2.58 -6.85 3.43
N ARG A 104 3.43 -6.18 2.66
CA ARG A 104 4.76 -5.76 3.11
C ARG A 104 4.66 -4.42 3.81
N LEU A 105 5.13 -4.40 5.05
CA LEU A 105 5.23 -3.19 5.84
C LEU A 105 6.70 -2.80 6.00
N THR A 106 6.94 -1.50 6.03
CA THR A 106 8.24 -0.92 6.38
C THR A 106 8.02 0.22 7.36
N LEU A 107 8.56 0.09 8.57
CA LEU A 107 8.61 1.15 9.56
C LEU A 107 9.95 1.88 9.47
N CYS A 108 9.95 3.14 9.07
CA CYS A 108 11.14 3.98 9.01
C CYS A 108 11.17 4.92 10.22
N LEU A 109 12.22 4.81 11.04
CA LEU A 109 12.46 5.62 12.23
C LEU A 109 13.43 6.75 11.90
N ASN A 110 13.08 7.98 12.27
CA ASN A 110 13.86 9.20 11.99
C ASN A 110 14.26 9.35 10.50
N GLY A 111 13.54 8.70 9.58
CA GLY A 111 13.84 8.68 8.14
C GLY A 111 14.98 7.74 7.69
N ASP A 112 15.83 7.26 8.60
CA ASP A 112 17.08 6.56 8.23
C ASP A 112 17.04 5.05 8.49
N VAL A 113 16.27 4.60 9.49
CA VAL A 113 16.26 3.21 9.94
C VAL A 113 14.95 2.57 9.57
N CYS A 114 14.94 1.76 8.50
CA CYS A 114 13.75 1.08 8.03
C CYS A 114 13.72 -0.40 8.43
N LEU A 115 12.65 -0.81 9.10
CA LEU A 115 12.42 -2.15 9.66
C LEU A 115 11.26 -2.82 8.92
N PRO A 116 11.50 -3.92 8.19
CA PRO A 116 10.47 -4.59 7.42
C PRO A 116 9.61 -5.53 8.28
N SER A 117 8.38 -5.76 7.86
CA SER A 117 7.52 -6.84 8.34
C SER A 117 6.52 -7.26 7.26
N ILE A 118 5.78 -8.32 7.54
CA ILE A 118 4.76 -8.88 6.67
C ILE A 118 3.52 -9.10 7.52
N SER A 119 2.35 -8.73 7.02
CA SER A 119 1.09 -8.99 7.72
C SER A 119 0.70 -10.47 7.67
N GLU A 120 0.04 -10.92 8.72
CA GLU A 120 -0.57 -12.23 8.85
C GLU A 120 -1.91 -12.30 8.11
N ALA A 121 -2.54 -13.49 8.08
CA ALA A 121 -3.79 -13.74 7.37
C ALA A 121 -4.98 -12.84 7.80
N ASP A 122 -4.99 -12.37 9.04
CA ASP A 122 -5.99 -11.43 9.57
C ASP A 122 -5.61 -9.95 9.37
N GLY A 123 -4.53 -9.68 8.63
CA GLY A 123 -3.99 -8.36 8.37
C GLY A 123 -3.16 -7.80 9.53
N SER A 124 -3.06 -8.48 10.67
CA SER A 124 -2.25 -8.01 11.79
C SER A 124 -0.76 -8.06 11.45
N PHE A 125 0.02 -7.16 12.05
CA PHE A 125 1.47 -7.19 11.93
C PHE A 125 2.13 -6.79 13.26
N ALA A 126 3.38 -7.22 13.42
CA ALA A 126 4.26 -6.76 14.47
C ALA A 126 5.67 -6.48 13.91
N ILE A 127 6.27 -5.39 14.37
CA ILE A 127 7.64 -5.00 14.04
C ILE A 127 8.42 -4.90 15.35
N THR A 128 9.46 -5.71 15.49
CA THR A 128 10.40 -5.59 16.60
C THR A 128 11.37 -4.45 16.30
N VAL A 129 11.40 -3.45 17.17
CA VAL A 129 12.37 -2.35 17.10
C VAL A 129 13.58 -2.72 17.96
N PRO A 130 14.77 -2.90 17.38
CA PRO A 130 15.97 -3.18 18.16
C PRO A 130 16.22 -2.08 19.19
N GLU A 131 16.65 -2.42 20.40
CA GLU A 131 16.84 -1.45 21.50
C GLU A 131 17.69 -0.24 21.10
N ARG A 132 18.73 -0.45 20.28
CA ARG A 132 19.60 0.65 19.76
C ARG A 132 18.85 1.70 18.92
N ASN A 133 17.66 1.38 18.42
CA ASN A 133 16.80 2.22 17.61
C ASN A 133 15.46 2.49 18.30
N ALA A 134 15.27 2.03 19.55
CA ALA A 134 13.98 2.13 20.24
C ALA A 134 13.65 3.56 20.69
N CYS A 135 14.65 4.45 20.71
CA CYS A 135 14.49 5.89 20.90
C CYS A 135 14.44 6.60 19.56
N PHE A 136 13.31 7.23 19.24
CA PHE A 136 13.09 7.92 17.97
C PHE A 136 12.10 9.08 18.12
N GLN A 137 12.21 10.08 17.25
CA GLN A 137 11.35 11.26 17.24
C GLN A 137 10.24 11.15 16.19
N THR A 138 10.51 10.43 15.10
CA THR A 138 9.52 10.18 14.06
C THR A 138 9.49 8.69 13.69
N ALA A 139 8.30 8.24 13.29
CA ALA A 139 8.08 6.92 12.75
C ALA A 139 7.10 7.03 11.59
N ASP A 140 7.51 6.54 10.42
CA ASP A 140 6.71 6.49 9.21
C ASP A 140 6.48 5.04 8.83
N MET A 141 5.23 4.68 8.53
CA MET A 141 4.84 3.32 8.16
C MET A 141 4.38 3.30 6.72
N HIS A 142 4.99 2.41 5.94
CA HIS A 142 4.67 2.22 4.53
C HIS A 142 4.10 0.81 4.39
N ALA A 143 2.90 0.68 3.84
CA ALA A 143 2.25 -0.60 3.60
C ALA A 143 1.98 -0.78 2.11
N ARG A 144 2.30 -1.95 1.56
CA ARG A 144 2.01 -2.30 0.17
C ARG A 144 1.80 -3.79 0.01
N LEU A 145 1.01 -4.19 -0.98
CA LEU A 145 0.90 -5.59 -1.39
C LEU A 145 1.43 -5.72 -2.82
N PRO A 146 2.66 -6.21 -3.03
CA PRO A 146 3.24 -6.32 -4.36
C PRO A 146 2.39 -7.17 -5.30
N ASN A 147 2.30 -6.77 -6.57
CA ASN A 147 1.57 -7.49 -7.63
C ASN A 147 0.07 -7.70 -7.34
N SER A 148 -0.60 -6.78 -6.62
CA SER A 148 -2.00 -6.96 -6.21
C SER A 148 -2.99 -5.94 -6.75
N HIS A 149 -2.58 -5.05 -7.66
CA HIS A 149 -3.40 -3.91 -8.12
C HIS A 149 -4.03 -3.17 -6.93
N ARG A 150 -3.19 -2.83 -5.95
CA ARG A 150 -3.56 -1.97 -4.82
C ARG A 150 -2.59 -0.82 -4.70
N THR A 151 -3.06 0.32 -4.24
CA THR A 151 -2.22 1.46 -3.88
C THR A 151 -1.32 1.08 -2.71
N ALA A 152 -0.10 1.62 -2.64
CA ALA A 152 0.62 1.63 -1.37
C ALA A 152 0.05 2.74 -0.48
N THR A 153 0.29 2.67 0.82
CA THR A 153 -0.14 3.68 1.79
C THR A 153 1.04 4.07 2.66
N TYR A 154 1.16 5.38 2.91
CA TYR A 154 2.19 5.98 3.74
C TYR A 154 1.51 6.78 4.84
N CYS A 155 1.84 6.48 6.10
CA CYS A 155 1.39 7.28 7.23
C CYS A 155 2.55 7.62 8.14
N ARG A 156 2.54 8.85 8.65
CA ARG A 156 3.22 9.15 9.90
C ARG A 156 2.45 8.48 11.05
N MET A 157 3.17 7.75 11.88
CA MET A 157 2.62 7.15 13.09
C MET A 157 2.35 8.24 14.12
N ASP A 158 1.20 8.15 14.79
CA ASP A 158 0.95 8.89 16.03
C ASP A 158 1.76 8.23 17.16
N LEU A 159 2.60 9.02 17.83
CA LEU A 159 3.50 8.57 18.87
C LEU A 159 3.01 8.92 20.29
N GLU A 160 1.86 9.60 20.41
CA GLU A 160 1.27 9.99 21.70
C GLU A 160 0.62 8.81 22.43
N GLY A 161 0.32 7.71 21.72
CA GLY A 161 -0.41 6.53 22.21
C GLY A 161 0.29 5.65 23.26
N GLY A 162 1.46 6.02 23.75
CA GLY A 162 2.16 5.34 24.84
C GLY A 162 3.40 4.55 24.44
N ALA A 163 4.08 4.03 25.47
CA ALA A 163 5.37 3.37 25.35
C ALA A 163 5.22 1.84 25.44
N CYS A 164 5.41 1.17 24.31
CA CYS A 164 5.57 -0.29 24.16
C CYS A 164 4.33 -1.16 24.50
N PRO A 165 3.81 -1.96 23.54
CA PRO A 165 3.98 -1.74 22.12
C PRO A 165 3.34 -0.41 21.71
N LEU A 166 3.94 0.26 20.73
CA LEU A 166 3.30 1.36 20.05
C LEU A 166 2.24 0.77 19.11
N PHE A 167 0.97 1.08 19.36
CA PHE A 167 -0.13 0.65 18.51
C PHE A 167 -0.42 1.69 17.43
N ALA A 168 -0.48 1.27 16.18
CA ALA A 168 -1.08 2.09 15.14
C ALA A 168 -2.56 2.30 15.46
N ALA A 169 -2.93 3.53 15.81
CA ALA A 169 -4.30 3.86 16.23
C ALA A 169 -5.36 3.60 15.16
N ARG A 170 -4.95 3.56 13.89
CA ARG A 170 -5.80 3.29 12.73
C ARG A 170 -5.17 2.22 11.84
N PRO A 171 -5.99 1.43 11.13
CA PRO A 171 -5.47 0.48 10.17
C PRO A 171 -4.86 1.19 8.95
N PHE A 172 -3.86 0.55 8.33
CA PHE A 172 -3.36 0.93 7.02
C PHE A 172 -4.28 0.33 5.96
N VAL A 173 -4.89 1.18 5.13
CA VAL A 173 -5.83 0.73 4.11
C VAL A 173 -5.12 0.66 2.76
N LEU A 174 -5.19 -0.48 2.05
CA LEU A 174 -4.67 -0.61 0.68
C LEU A 174 -5.84 -0.64 -0.30
N PHE A 175 -6.02 0.43 -1.07
CA PHE A 175 -7.17 0.58 -1.95
C PHE A 175 -6.98 -0.22 -3.26
N PRO A 176 -7.99 -0.96 -3.73
CA PRO A 176 -7.93 -1.64 -5.01
C PRO A 176 -7.91 -0.62 -6.14
N THR A 177 -7.04 -0.84 -7.12
CA THR A 177 -6.94 -0.05 -8.33
C THR A 177 -7.61 -0.79 -9.49
N THR A 178 -8.09 -0.02 -10.46
CA THR A 178 -8.63 -0.55 -11.72
C THR A 178 -7.61 -0.30 -12.83
N PRO A 179 -7.28 -1.32 -13.65
CA PRO A 179 -6.40 -1.14 -14.80
C PRO A 179 -6.90 -0.04 -15.74
N ALA A 180 -5.96 0.57 -16.47
CA ALA A 180 -6.31 1.51 -17.53
C ALA A 180 -7.31 0.89 -18.53
N THR A 181 -8.33 1.66 -18.91
CA THR A 181 -9.33 1.24 -19.91
C THR A 181 -8.78 1.32 -21.32
N THR A 182 -7.86 2.27 -21.56
CA THR A 182 -7.06 2.33 -22.78
C THR A 182 -5.59 2.33 -22.41
N LEU A 183 -4.92 1.23 -22.77
CA LEU A 183 -3.48 1.07 -22.61
C LEU A 183 -2.88 0.64 -23.97
N PRO A 184 -2.36 1.59 -24.77
CA PRO A 184 -1.80 1.23 -26.07
C PRO A 184 -0.63 0.24 -25.90
N PRO A 185 -0.37 -0.66 -26.87
CA PRO A 185 0.73 -1.62 -26.74
C PRO A 185 2.08 -0.93 -26.50
N LEU A 186 2.95 -1.56 -25.70
CA LEU A 186 4.26 -1.01 -25.30
C LEU A 186 5.05 -0.48 -26.49
N GLY A 187 5.23 -1.29 -27.54
CA GLY A 187 5.95 -0.89 -28.76
C GLY A 187 7.35 -0.34 -28.44
N ASN A 188 7.67 0.86 -28.93
CA ASN A 188 8.85 1.60 -28.49
C ASN A 188 8.60 2.21 -27.10
N ALA A 189 9.36 1.77 -26.09
CA ALA A 189 9.23 2.21 -24.69
C ALA A 189 9.57 3.70 -24.47
N ASP A 190 10.29 4.34 -25.40
CA ASP A 190 10.66 5.76 -25.33
C ASP A 190 9.66 6.67 -26.06
N ALA A 191 8.60 6.10 -26.66
CA ALA A 191 7.57 6.88 -27.32
C ALA A 191 6.39 7.13 -26.38
N VAL A 192 5.87 8.36 -26.41
CA VAL A 192 4.71 8.79 -25.62
C VAL A 192 3.49 7.90 -25.90
N ARG A 193 2.74 7.61 -24.84
CA ARG A 193 1.50 6.84 -24.84
C ARG A 193 0.45 7.60 -24.03
N THR A 194 -0.70 7.85 -24.62
CA THR A 194 -1.87 8.32 -23.88
C THR A 194 -2.56 7.11 -23.26
N VAL A 195 -2.55 7.06 -21.93
CA VAL A 195 -3.23 6.06 -21.11
C VAL A 195 -4.49 6.68 -20.56
N VAL A 196 -5.62 5.97 -20.67
CA VAL A 196 -6.94 6.45 -20.21
C VAL A 196 -7.48 5.51 -19.16
N PHE A 197 -8.02 6.05 -18.08
CA PHE A 197 -8.63 5.30 -16.98
C PHE A 197 -10.16 5.39 -16.99
N ALA A 198 -10.80 4.58 -16.15
CA ALA A 198 -12.25 4.38 -16.19
C ALA A 198 -13.07 5.65 -15.90
N ASP A 199 -12.52 6.58 -15.13
CA ASP A 199 -13.21 7.81 -14.74
C ASP A 199 -12.92 9.00 -15.68
N GLY A 200 -12.14 8.78 -16.73
CA GLY A 200 -11.76 9.78 -17.71
C GLY A 200 -10.41 10.46 -17.45
N LEU A 201 -9.68 10.07 -16.39
CA LEU A 201 -8.30 10.51 -16.21
C LEU A 201 -7.44 10.05 -17.39
N GLU A 202 -6.67 10.97 -17.98
CA GLU A 202 -5.72 10.67 -19.05
C GLU A 202 -4.31 11.07 -18.66
N ILE A 203 -3.32 10.24 -19.01
CA ILE A 203 -1.90 10.54 -18.80
C ILE A 203 -1.16 10.29 -20.10
N ASP A 204 -0.41 11.29 -20.56
CA ASP A 204 0.58 11.11 -21.61
C ASP A 204 1.92 10.74 -20.98
N LEU A 205 2.29 9.47 -21.05
CA LEU A 205 3.49 8.96 -20.39
C LEU A 205 4.45 8.28 -21.36
N VAL A 206 5.73 8.25 -20.97
CA VAL A 206 6.78 7.49 -21.63
C VAL A 206 7.05 6.24 -20.79
N PRO A 207 6.75 5.02 -21.28
CA PRO A 207 6.89 3.80 -20.48
C PRO A 207 8.28 3.61 -19.84
N SER A 208 9.36 3.95 -20.54
CA SER A 208 10.73 3.87 -20.00
C SER A 208 11.04 4.90 -18.90
N GLY A 209 10.20 5.92 -18.76
CA GLY A 209 10.29 6.94 -17.71
C GLY A 209 9.71 6.49 -16.36
N ILE A 210 9.00 5.36 -16.31
CA ILE A 210 8.43 4.81 -15.07
C ILE A 210 9.52 3.99 -14.35
N TYR A 211 9.98 4.45 -13.18
CA TYR A 211 11.04 3.80 -12.41
C TYR A 211 10.75 3.86 -10.91
N PRO A 212 11.22 2.94 -10.05
CA PRO A 212 11.81 1.62 -10.31
C PRO A 212 10.79 0.46 -10.29
N SER A 213 9.56 0.73 -9.85
CA SER A 213 8.72 -0.29 -9.20
C SER A 213 7.57 -0.86 -10.04
N GLY A 214 7.50 -0.54 -11.33
CA GLY A 214 6.33 -0.85 -12.14
C GLY A 214 6.58 -1.39 -13.53
N ARG A 215 5.65 -2.23 -14.00
CA ARG A 215 5.52 -2.58 -15.41
C ARG A 215 4.42 -1.74 -16.03
N TYR A 216 4.64 -1.27 -17.25
CA TYR A 216 3.68 -0.45 -17.99
C TYR A 216 2.30 -1.13 -18.14
N GLU A 217 2.31 -2.44 -18.38
CA GLU A 217 1.12 -3.30 -18.49
C GLU A 217 0.31 -3.43 -17.21
N ASP A 218 0.89 -3.10 -16.05
CA ASP A 218 0.24 -3.21 -14.74
C ASP A 218 -0.37 -1.86 -14.27
N LEU A 219 -0.27 -0.81 -15.09
CA LEU A 219 -0.78 0.53 -14.75
C LEU A 219 -2.27 0.52 -14.46
N ALA A 220 -2.59 0.97 -13.25
CA ALA A 220 -3.92 1.01 -12.69
C ALA A 220 -4.06 2.24 -11.78
N VAL A 221 -5.30 2.72 -11.64
CA VAL A 221 -5.63 3.85 -10.77
C VAL A 221 -6.87 3.53 -9.94
N ALA A 222 -6.93 4.08 -8.74
CA ALA A 222 -8.14 4.22 -7.95
C ALA A 222 -8.49 5.71 -7.86
N LYS A 223 -9.78 6.05 -7.97
CA LYS A 223 -10.31 7.33 -7.50
C LYS A 223 -10.93 7.10 -6.13
N ILE A 224 -10.38 7.72 -5.10
CA ILE A 224 -10.74 7.48 -3.70
C ILE A 224 -11.58 8.66 -3.19
N ALA A 225 -12.62 8.35 -2.42
CA ALA A 225 -13.37 9.38 -1.69
C ALA A 225 -12.44 10.10 -0.70
N THR A 226 -12.49 11.43 -0.64
CA THR A 226 -11.51 12.23 0.11
C THR A 226 -11.68 12.13 1.63
N ASP A 227 -12.77 11.51 2.08
CA ASP A 227 -13.09 11.16 3.47
C ASP A 227 -12.96 9.65 3.78
N ALA A 228 -12.41 8.85 2.85
CA ALA A 228 -12.20 7.43 3.07
C ALA A 228 -11.26 7.17 4.27
N ALA A 229 -11.51 6.06 4.98
CA ALA A 229 -10.65 5.64 6.08
C ALA A 229 -9.24 5.28 5.56
N GLY A 230 -8.21 5.49 6.40
CA GLY A 230 -6.82 5.15 6.05
C GLY A 230 -6.05 6.23 5.29
N LEU A 231 -6.64 7.41 5.05
CA LEU A 231 -6.00 8.58 4.41
C LEU A 231 -5.23 9.46 5.43
N CYS A 232 -4.45 8.83 6.30
CA CYS A 232 -3.63 9.47 7.34
C CYS A 232 -2.74 10.62 6.83
N PHE A 233 -2.26 10.54 5.59
CA PHE A 233 -1.41 11.57 4.98
C PHE A 233 -2.16 12.87 4.64
N LEU A 234 -3.49 12.88 4.71
CA LEU A 234 -4.31 14.08 4.57
C LEU A 234 -4.61 14.77 5.91
N GLU A 235 -4.13 14.25 7.04
CA GLU A 235 -4.36 14.90 8.33
C GLU A 235 -3.68 16.27 8.40
N GLY A 236 -4.49 17.30 8.64
CA GLY A 236 -4.02 18.69 8.63
C GLY A 236 -3.75 19.26 7.24
N ALA A 237 -3.98 18.49 6.16
CA ALA A 237 -3.88 18.98 4.79
C ALA A 237 -5.11 19.85 4.42
N PRO A 238 -4.99 20.69 3.37
CA PRO A 238 -6.15 21.36 2.78
C PRO A 238 -7.22 20.37 2.29
N VAL A 239 -8.46 20.83 2.19
CA VAL A 239 -9.57 20.01 1.70
C VAL A 239 -9.35 19.65 0.24
N VAL A 240 -9.06 18.37 0.00
CA VAL A 240 -8.89 17.79 -1.34
C VAL A 240 -10.27 17.57 -1.97
N LEU A 241 -10.42 17.95 -3.24
CA LEU A 241 -11.65 17.81 -4.03
C LEU A 241 -11.70 16.51 -4.83
N ALA A 242 -10.54 15.99 -5.25
CA ALA A 242 -10.41 14.65 -5.83
C ALA A 242 -9.06 14.04 -5.47
N LEU A 243 -9.06 12.73 -5.20
CA LEU A 243 -7.89 11.96 -4.83
C LEU A 243 -7.77 10.72 -5.71
N TYR A 244 -6.56 10.48 -6.20
CA TYR A 244 -6.18 9.37 -7.05
C TYR A 244 -5.02 8.63 -6.42
N GLY A 245 -5.04 7.30 -6.49
CA GLY A 245 -3.93 6.45 -6.07
C GLY A 245 -3.53 5.51 -7.19
N PHE A 246 -2.26 5.50 -7.55
CA PHE A 246 -1.71 4.69 -8.62
C PHE A 246 -1.11 3.37 -8.11
N SER A 247 -1.16 2.36 -8.97
CA SER A 247 -0.40 1.12 -8.80
C SER A 247 0.03 0.63 -10.18
N PRO A 248 1.28 0.17 -10.37
CA PRO A 248 2.40 0.28 -9.43
C PRO A 248 2.82 1.75 -9.21
N GLU A 249 3.54 1.98 -8.11
CA GLU A 249 4.14 3.30 -7.86
C GLU A 249 5.42 3.48 -8.68
N GLY A 250 5.72 4.72 -9.04
CA GLY A 250 6.97 5.06 -9.70
C GLY A 250 7.24 6.56 -9.73
N ASP A 251 8.51 6.92 -9.69
CA ASP A 251 9.00 8.23 -10.06
C ASP A 251 8.88 8.41 -11.59
N VAL A 252 8.65 9.65 -12.02
CA VAL A 252 8.73 10.02 -13.43
C VAL A 252 10.11 10.58 -13.68
N LYS A 253 10.97 9.76 -14.28
CA LYS A 253 12.39 10.08 -14.40
C LYS A 253 12.62 11.24 -15.37
N ASP A 254 13.36 12.27 -14.92
CA ASP A 254 13.89 13.39 -15.72
C ASP A 254 12.83 14.28 -16.41
N THR A 255 11.53 13.98 -16.27
CA THR A 255 10.40 14.74 -16.84
C THR A 255 9.18 14.66 -15.93
N ASN A 256 8.16 15.50 -16.15
CA ASN A 256 6.81 15.25 -15.65
C ASN A 256 5.99 14.56 -16.75
N PHE A 257 4.86 13.94 -16.41
CA PHE A 257 3.90 13.43 -17.38
C PHE A 257 2.67 14.34 -17.48
N PRO A 258 2.32 14.85 -18.67
CA PRO A 258 1.06 15.59 -18.84
C PRO A 258 -0.15 14.74 -18.44
N VAL A 259 -1.05 15.34 -17.69
CA VAL A 259 -2.29 14.73 -17.20
C VAL A 259 -3.48 15.61 -17.55
N ARG A 260 -4.61 14.97 -17.89
CA ARG A 260 -5.92 15.61 -18.06
C ARG A 260 -6.86 15.00 -17.04
N ILE A 261 -7.27 15.81 -16.08
CA ILE A 261 -8.03 15.39 -14.92
C ILE A 261 -9.48 15.82 -15.12
N PRO A 262 -10.46 14.90 -15.04
CA PRO A 262 -11.87 15.26 -15.05
C PRO A 262 -12.21 16.22 -13.91
N ASN A 263 -12.83 17.37 -14.23
CA ASN A 263 -13.35 18.32 -13.25
C ASN A 263 -14.65 17.79 -12.62
N GLY A 264 -14.54 16.69 -11.87
CA GLY A 264 -15.69 16.06 -11.20
C GLY A 264 -16.28 16.92 -10.08
N ALA A 265 -15.57 17.97 -9.65
CA ALA A 265 -16.02 18.92 -8.64
C ALA A 265 -16.96 20.01 -9.22
N GLY A 266 -17.08 20.11 -10.55
CA GLY A 266 -17.94 21.10 -11.20
C GLY A 266 -17.48 22.54 -10.98
N LEU A 267 -16.17 22.75 -10.90
CA LEU A 267 -15.57 24.08 -10.79
C LEU A 267 -15.79 24.88 -12.09
N ASP A 268 -15.93 26.19 -11.99
CA ASP A 268 -16.07 27.06 -13.15
C ASP A 268 -14.77 27.10 -13.97
N ALA A 269 -14.87 27.41 -15.27
CA ALA A 269 -13.70 27.66 -16.12
C ALA A 269 -12.79 28.73 -15.51
N ASP A 270 -11.48 28.60 -15.73
CA ASP A 270 -10.43 29.45 -15.17
C ASP A 270 -10.30 29.42 -13.63
N THR A 271 -11.05 28.55 -12.93
CA THR A 271 -10.87 28.36 -11.49
C THR A 271 -9.49 27.76 -11.22
N GLU A 272 -8.69 28.44 -10.39
CA GLU A 272 -7.38 27.93 -9.98
C GLU A 272 -7.51 26.84 -8.91
N VAL A 273 -6.68 25.80 -9.03
CA VAL A 273 -6.55 24.71 -8.08
C VAL A 273 -5.08 24.50 -7.71
N ASP A 274 -4.88 24.05 -6.49
CA ASP A 274 -3.59 23.56 -6.00
C ASP A 274 -3.48 22.06 -6.27
N LEU A 275 -2.35 21.63 -6.81
CA LEU A 275 -2.06 20.25 -7.14
C LEU A 275 -1.10 19.64 -6.12
N TRP A 276 -1.44 18.43 -5.67
CA TRP A 276 -0.76 17.77 -4.58
C TRP A 276 -0.31 16.37 -4.96
N VAL A 277 0.83 15.96 -4.41
CA VAL A 277 1.40 14.62 -4.58
C VAL A 277 1.85 14.10 -3.22
N LEU A 278 1.67 12.80 -2.99
CA LEU A 278 2.28 12.13 -1.85
C LEU A 278 3.67 11.64 -2.25
N GLY A 279 4.68 12.05 -1.48
CA GLY A 279 6.02 11.50 -1.62
C GLY A 279 5.98 9.98 -1.48
N ALA A 280 6.42 9.30 -2.53
CA ALA A 280 6.58 7.85 -2.59
C ALA A 280 8.04 7.53 -2.96
N LEU A 281 8.32 6.26 -3.24
CA LEU A 281 9.67 5.78 -3.54
C LEU A 281 10.32 6.59 -4.69
N ASN A 282 11.37 7.35 -4.36
CA ASN A 282 12.12 8.22 -5.28
C ASN A 282 11.33 9.37 -5.93
N CYS A 283 10.16 9.76 -5.40
CA CYS A 283 9.40 10.84 -5.99
C CYS A 283 10.18 12.17 -5.95
N THR A 284 10.35 12.82 -7.11
CA THR A 284 11.06 14.11 -7.19
C THR A 284 10.19 15.22 -7.78
N VAL A 285 10.24 16.41 -7.17
CA VAL A 285 9.57 17.63 -7.66
C VAL A 285 10.62 18.68 -7.92
N ALA A 286 10.74 19.14 -9.17
CA ALA A 286 11.74 20.13 -9.59
C ALA A 286 13.17 19.76 -9.14
N GLY A 287 13.52 18.46 -9.21
CA GLY A 287 14.82 17.93 -8.81
C GLY A 287 15.03 17.78 -7.29
N THR A 288 14.02 18.05 -6.47
CA THR A 288 14.06 17.85 -5.02
C THR A 288 13.28 16.59 -4.64
N SER A 289 13.88 15.70 -3.86
CA SER A 289 13.18 14.53 -3.33
C SER A 289 12.04 14.96 -2.42
N VAL A 290 10.85 14.43 -2.65
CA VAL A 290 9.72 14.52 -1.73
C VAL A 290 9.87 13.38 -0.72
N GLY A 291 9.87 13.70 0.58
CA GLY A 291 9.97 12.68 1.62
C GLY A 291 8.80 11.70 1.55
N GLU A 292 9.05 10.42 1.78
CA GLU A 292 7.99 9.40 1.81
C GLU A 292 6.91 9.77 2.83
N GLY A 293 5.63 9.71 2.43
CA GLY A 293 4.49 10.11 3.26
C GLY A 293 4.24 11.61 3.39
N VAL A 294 5.05 12.47 2.75
CA VAL A 294 4.82 13.92 2.74
C VAL A 294 3.82 14.29 1.64
N TRP A 295 2.68 14.87 2.04
CA TRP A 295 1.71 15.47 1.12
C TRP A 295 2.16 16.87 0.72
N MET A 296 2.64 17.03 -0.51
CA MET A 296 3.29 18.25 -0.99
C MET A 296 2.48 18.90 -2.12
N ASN A 297 2.25 20.21 -2.02
CA ASN A 297 1.83 21.02 -3.15
C ASN A 297 3.00 21.15 -4.12
N PHE A 298 2.81 20.72 -5.36
CA PHE A 298 3.89 20.73 -6.37
C PHE A 298 3.63 21.70 -7.53
N ALA A 299 2.37 22.09 -7.75
CA ALA A 299 2.00 22.98 -8.84
C ALA A 299 0.62 23.64 -8.59
N THR A 300 0.30 24.60 -9.47
CA THR A 300 -1.03 25.20 -9.61
C THR A 300 -1.52 24.99 -11.03
N ALA A 301 -2.80 24.70 -11.21
CA ALA A 301 -3.43 24.62 -12.52
C ALA A 301 -4.77 25.37 -12.52
N ALA A 302 -5.38 25.49 -13.70
CA ALA A 302 -6.72 26.05 -13.84
C ALA A 302 -7.63 25.06 -14.56
N VAL A 303 -8.93 25.14 -14.27
CA VAL A 303 -9.96 24.49 -15.07
C VAL A 303 -9.95 25.11 -16.46
N ASP A 304 -9.98 24.26 -17.49
CA ASP A 304 -9.94 24.69 -18.86
C ASP A 304 -11.15 25.55 -19.26
N ALA A 305 -11.09 26.19 -20.43
CA ALA A 305 -12.15 27.08 -20.93
C ALA A 305 -13.50 26.37 -21.13
N SER A 306 -13.51 25.03 -21.24
CA SER A 306 -14.75 24.26 -21.34
C SER A 306 -15.39 23.98 -19.98
N GLY A 307 -14.66 24.16 -18.88
CA GLY A 307 -15.10 23.82 -17.53
C GLY A 307 -15.01 22.32 -17.22
N THR A 308 -14.39 21.50 -18.09
CA THR A 308 -14.50 20.04 -18.00
C THR A 308 -13.23 19.35 -17.53
N LEU A 309 -12.07 19.97 -17.73
CA LEU A 309 -10.77 19.38 -17.44
C LEU A 309 -9.87 20.32 -16.64
N ILE A 310 -8.95 19.72 -15.89
CA ILE A 310 -7.78 20.39 -15.34
C ILE A 310 -6.57 19.75 -16.03
N GLU A 311 -5.77 20.56 -16.73
CA GLU A 311 -4.53 20.11 -17.36
C GLU A 311 -3.34 20.43 -16.47
N ALA A 312 -2.46 19.44 -16.28
CA ALA A 312 -1.29 19.58 -15.43
C ALA A 312 -0.17 18.65 -15.89
N GLU A 313 0.92 18.60 -15.12
CA GLU A 313 1.95 17.58 -15.28
C GLU A 313 2.25 16.93 -13.93
N ILE A 314 2.18 15.60 -13.84
CA ILE A 314 2.47 14.89 -12.59
C ILE A 314 3.95 14.50 -12.50
N PRO A 315 4.59 14.67 -11.33
CA PRO A 315 5.99 14.33 -11.12
C PRO A 315 6.21 12.84 -10.81
N CYS A 316 5.18 12.16 -10.30
CA CYS A 316 5.27 10.80 -9.77
C CYS A 316 3.93 10.06 -9.97
N LEU A 317 3.99 8.76 -10.21
CA LEU A 317 2.86 7.85 -10.12
C LEU A 317 2.78 7.32 -8.68
N SER A 318 2.07 8.03 -7.81
CA SER A 318 1.84 7.63 -6.40
C SER A 318 0.41 7.97 -5.98
N TRP A 319 0.24 8.85 -4.99
CA TRP A 319 -1.03 9.51 -4.73
C TRP A 319 -1.00 10.92 -5.27
N PHE A 320 -2.11 11.31 -5.89
CA PHE A 320 -2.27 12.59 -6.54
C PHE A 320 -3.64 13.17 -6.21
N GLY A 321 -3.74 14.48 -6.01
CA GLY A 321 -5.02 15.13 -5.78
C GLY A 321 -4.98 16.62 -6.06
N TYR A 322 -6.14 17.26 -6.01
CA TYR A 322 -6.24 18.72 -6.13
C TYR A 322 -7.19 19.32 -5.10
N SER A 323 -6.93 20.56 -4.69
CA SER A 323 -7.77 21.36 -3.80
C SER A 323 -8.10 22.71 -4.42
N LEU A 324 -9.13 23.39 -3.92
CA LEU A 324 -9.34 24.80 -4.25
C LEU A 324 -8.18 25.64 -3.67
N ARG A 325 -7.76 26.67 -4.40
CA ARG A 325 -6.74 27.62 -3.97
C ARG A 325 -7.28 28.69 -3.03
#